data_AF-A0A2P5P8P5-F1
#
_entry.id   AF-A0A2P5P8P5-F1
#
_cell.length_a   1.000
_cell.length_b   1.000
_cell.length_c   1.000
_cell.angle_alpha   90.00
_cell.angle_beta   90.00
_cell.angle_gamma   90.00
#
_symmetry.space_group_name_H-M   'P 1'
#
loop_
_entity.id
_entity.type
_entity.pdbx_description
1 polymer ?
#
loop_
_entity_poly.entity_id
_entity_poly.type
_entity_poly.pdbx_seq_one_letter_code
_entity_poly.pdbx_strand_id
1 'polypeptide(L)'
;MPRKSAPSPKEMREWLNWREEGLSEVAIRDKATRDLRTVRKGIAWAVEDRRSNLALLDLLKDALRDHQNQLKGAINEILAGTEPVKRDTFVEWHKEPQDTESAEPEFESPLTPRDLLREHLPKDPVWNRLEEFEELKYDYLDSLASFKKAAADKLVTATGGVFVDGNFRMNDPKKIVPEKLIKLVEPNLLERAYQITIKKVFEPGSESVDFEERLKLFKDQGEVRWGEASVVAVCRGGEESCRSRILSVLSKLPSMAEAKKLPGKFNSLMTSRSKVVNALSEIKLGLFISGECRVCRRLKGSGGRP
;
A
#
# COMPACT_ATOMS: atom_id res chain seq x y z
N MET A 1 31.91 -69.83 7.51
CA MET A 1 32.62 -68.51 7.48
C MET A 1 31.60 -67.40 7.75
N PRO A 2 31.85 -66.48 8.69
CA PRO A 2 30.94 -65.38 8.97
C PRO A 2 30.76 -64.50 7.73
N ARG A 3 29.51 -64.16 7.38
CA ARG A 3 29.21 -63.24 6.28
C ARG A 3 29.77 -61.87 6.64
N LYS A 4 30.61 -61.28 5.78
CA LYS A 4 31.08 -59.89 5.95
C LYS A 4 29.87 -58.95 6.03
N SER A 5 29.89 -57.98 6.94
CA SER A 5 28.83 -56.99 7.10
C SER A 5 28.61 -56.20 5.81
N ALA A 6 27.39 -55.72 5.56
CA ALA A 6 27.13 -54.83 4.44
C ALA A 6 28.02 -53.57 4.54
N PRO A 7 28.52 -53.03 3.42
CA PRO A 7 29.33 -51.82 3.46
C PRO A 7 28.50 -50.64 3.93
N SER A 8 29.11 -49.76 4.72
CA SER A 8 28.43 -48.55 5.19
C SER A 8 28.29 -47.51 4.08
N PRO A 9 27.32 -46.57 4.14
CA PRO A 9 27.23 -45.46 3.18
C PRO A 9 28.52 -44.64 3.07
N LYS A 10 29.25 -44.46 4.18
CA LYS A 10 30.54 -43.76 4.19
C LYS A 10 31.60 -44.53 3.40
N GLU A 11 31.70 -45.84 3.64
CA GLU A 11 32.61 -46.76 2.93
C GLU A 11 32.33 -46.75 1.42
N MET A 12 31.06 -46.80 1.02
CA MET A 12 30.66 -46.74 -0.39
C MET A 12 31.01 -45.40 -1.05
N ARG A 13 30.90 -44.28 -0.33
CA ARG A 13 31.32 -42.94 -0.82
C ARG A 13 32.83 -42.84 -0.99
N GLU A 14 33.61 -43.43 -0.09
CA GLU A 14 35.07 -43.49 -0.22
C GLU A 14 35.50 -44.31 -1.45
N TRP A 15 34.81 -45.41 -1.77
CA TRP A 15 35.07 -46.17 -2.99
C TRP A 15 34.78 -45.37 -4.26
N LEU A 16 33.72 -44.56 -4.26
CA LEU A 16 33.42 -43.67 -5.37
C LEU A 16 34.53 -42.62 -5.54
N ASN A 17 35.00 -42.02 -4.44
CA ASN A 17 36.11 -41.04 -4.51
C ASN A 17 37.38 -41.66 -5.08
N TRP A 18 37.79 -42.87 -4.63
CA TRP A 18 38.95 -43.55 -5.20
C TRP A 18 38.80 -43.84 -6.70
N ARG A 19 37.59 -44.19 -7.15
CA ARG A 19 37.31 -44.39 -8.58
C ARG A 19 37.47 -43.08 -9.36
N GLU A 20 37.02 -41.96 -8.80
CA GLU A 20 37.16 -40.63 -9.42
C GLU A 20 38.61 -40.13 -9.43
N GLU A 21 39.43 -40.55 -8.46
CA GLU A 21 40.88 -40.36 -8.43
C GLU A 21 41.64 -41.25 -9.44
N GLY A 22 40.93 -42.13 -10.16
CA GLY A 22 41.50 -42.97 -11.21
C GLY A 22 41.91 -44.39 -10.77
N LEU A 23 41.60 -44.81 -9.53
CA LEU A 23 41.84 -46.20 -9.12
C LEU A 23 40.90 -47.15 -9.86
N SER A 24 41.46 -48.26 -10.36
CA SER A 24 40.67 -49.33 -10.94
C SER A 24 39.82 -50.03 -9.86
N GLU A 25 38.67 -50.60 -10.26
CA GLU A 25 37.79 -51.34 -9.33
C GLU A 25 38.51 -52.52 -8.65
N VAL A 26 39.52 -53.10 -9.31
CA VAL A 26 40.37 -54.16 -8.77
C VAL A 26 41.29 -53.62 -7.67
N ALA A 27 41.91 -52.45 -7.89
CA ALA A 27 42.72 -51.79 -6.87
C ALA A 27 41.87 -51.37 -5.65
N ILE A 28 40.65 -50.88 -5.89
CA ILE A 28 39.68 -50.55 -4.83
C ILE A 28 39.29 -51.81 -4.04
N ARG A 29 39.03 -52.92 -4.72
CA ARG A 29 38.76 -54.23 -4.10
C ARG A 29 39.88 -54.67 -3.17
N ASP A 30 41.12 -54.62 -3.67
CA ASP A 30 42.30 -55.06 -2.92
C ASP A 30 42.53 -54.16 -1.70
N LYS A 31 42.36 -52.84 -1.87
CA LYS A 31 42.47 -51.85 -0.79
C LYS A 31 41.35 -51.98 0.26
N ALA A 32 40.11 -52.19 -0.16
CA ALA A 32 38.95 -52.31 0.74
C ALA A 32 38.80 -53.72 1.36
N THR A 33 39.55 -54.71 0.89
CA THR A 33 39.42 -56.13 1.27
C THR A 33 37.99 -56.69 1.08
N ARG A 34 37.26 -56.19 0.08
CA ARG A 34 35.89 -56.60 -0.27
C ARG A 34 35.87 -57.41 -1.57
N ASP A 35 34.77 -58.10 -1.85
CA ASP A 35 34.58 -58.77 -3.14
C ASP A 35 34.33 -57.75 -4.27
N LEU A 36 34.78 -58.05 -5.50
CA LEU A 36 34.67 -57.13 -6.64
C LEU A 36 33.20 -56.79 -6.97
N ARG A 37 32.27 -57.76 -6.84
CA ARG A 37 30.84 -57.54 -7.07
C ARG A 37 30.27 -56.57 -6.03
N THR A 38 30.71 -56.68 -4.78
CA THR A 38 30.32 -55.77 -3.69
C THR A 38 30.83 -54.36 -3.93
N VAL A 39 32.08 -54.22 -4.37
CA VAL A 39 32.67 -52.91 -4.73
C VAL A 39 31.90 -52.27 -5.88
N ARG A 40 31.65 -52.99 -6.98
CA ARG A 40 30.86 -52.50 -8.12
C ARG A 40 29.47 -52.04 -7.70
N LYS A 41 28.76 -52.87 -6.94
CA LYS A 41 27.41 -52.55 -6.45
C LYS A 41 27.43 -51.34 -5.51
N GLY A 42 28.41 -51.26 -4.62
CA GLY A 42 28.56 -50.14 -3.69
C GLY A 42 28.88 -48.83 -4.39
N ILE A 43 29.75 -48.85 -5.40
CA ILE A 43 30.03 -47.67 -6.24
C ILE A 43 28.77 -47.25 -7.02
N ALA A 44 28.05 -48.19 -7.65
CA ALA A 44 26.81 -47.87 -8.34
C ALA A 44 25.76 -47.25 -7.41
N TRP A 45 25.62 -47.79 -6.19
CA TRP A 45 24.75 -47.22 -5.17
C TRP A 45 25.21 -45.82 -4.73
N ALA A 46 26.51 -45.61 -4.51
CA ALA A 46 27.05 -44.30 -4.14
C ALA A 46 26.87 -43.25 -5.25
N VAL A 47 26.95 -43.65 -6.53
CA VAL A 47 26.65 -42.77 -7.67
C VAL A 47 25.19 -42.36 -7.65
N GLU A 48 24.28 -43.31 -7.41
CA GLU A 48 22.84 -43.03 -7.37
C GLU A 48 22.44 -42.18 -6.15
N ASP A 49 22.99 -42.47 -4.96
CA ASP A 49 22.86 -41.63 -3.76
C ASP A 49 23.35 -40.21 -4.04
N ARG A 50 24.53 -40.06 -4.66
CA ARG A 50 25.07 -38.74 -5.01
C ARG A 50 24.16 -37.99 -5.99
N ARG A 51 23.68 -38.64 -7.05
CA ARG A 51 22.75 -38.05 -8.02
C ARG A 51 21.44 -37.63 -7.37
N SER A 52 20.87 -38.48 -6.53
CA SER A 52 19.64 -38.18 -5.77
C SER A 52 19.84 -36.99 -4.84
N ASN A 53 20.96 -36.94 -4.12
CA ASN A 53 21.31 -35.82 -3.26
C ASN A 53 21.51 -34.52 -4.07
N LEU A 54 22.15 -34.57 -5.23
CA LEU A 54 22.30 -33.40 -6.11
C LEU A 54 20.94 -32.89 -6.62
N ALA A 55 20.07 -33.79 -7.06
CA ALA A 55 18.71 -33.43 -7.49
C ALA A 55 17.89 -32.80 -6.36
N LEU A 56 17.98 -33.34 -5.14
CA LEU A 56 17.34 -32.77 -3.96
C LEU A 56 17.90 -31.38 -3.62
N LEU A 57 19.23 -31.21 -3.70
CA LEU A 57 19.88 -29.93 -3.46
C LEU A 57 19.44 -28.88 -4.48
N ASP A 58 19.31 -29.25 -5.75
CA ASP A 58 18.86 -28.32 -6.80
C ASP A 58 17.39 -27.94 -6.63
N LEU A 59 16.52 -28.91 -6.32
CA LEU A 59 15.11 -28.61 -5.98
C LEU A 59 15.00 -27.68 -4.77
N LEU A 60 15.84 -27.88 -3.74
CA LEU A 60 15.87 -27.01 -2.57
C LEU A 60 16.35 -25.60 -2.93
N LYS A 61 17.37 -25.46 -3.78
CA LYS A 61 17.85 -24.15 -4.24
C LYS A 61 16.76 -23.40 -5.00
N ASP A 62 16.03 -24.08 -5.88
CA ASP A 62 14.94 -23.48 -6.65
C ASP A 62 13.80 -23.06 -5.73
N ALA A 63 13.37 -23.92 -4.79
CA ALA A 63 12.35 -23.58 -3.81
C ALA A 63 12.75 -22.37 -2.93
N LEU A 64 14.02 -22.29 -2.52
CA LEU A 64 14.54 -21.14 -1.76
C LEU A 64 14.59 -19.87 -2.61
N ARG A 65 14.96 -19.98 -3.89
CA ARG A 65 14.98 -18.85 -4.84
C ARG A 65 13.57 -18.32 -5.06
N ASP A 66 12.60 -19.21 -5.27
CA ASP A 66 11.19 -18.84 -5.46
C ASP A 66 10.62 -18.18 -4.21
N HIS A 67 10.91 -18.73 -3.03
CA HIS A 67 10.53 -18.10 -1.75
C HIS A 67 11.13 -16.70 -1.59
N GLN A 68 12.42 -16.52 -1.92
CA GLN A 68 13.05 -15.19 -1.88
C GLN A 68 12.42 -14.21 -2.88
N ASN A 69 12.03 -14.69 -4.06
CA ASN A 69 11.31 -13.87 -5.04
C ASN A 69 9.93 -13.46 -4.52
N GLN A 70 9.21 -14.36 -3.83
CA GLN A 70 7.92 -14.05 -3.19
C GLN A 70 8.08 -12.96 -2.12
N LEU A 71 9.11 -13.05 -1.27
CA LEU A 71 9.38 -12.02 -0.26
C LEU A 71 9.71 -10.67 -0.90
N LYS A 72 10.49 -10.64 -1.99
CA LYS A 72 10.74 -9.42 -2.77
C LYS A 72 9.45 -8.88 -3.41
N GLY A 73 8.55 -9.77 -3.84
CA GLY A 73 7.19 -9.43 -4.27
C GLY A 73 6.41 -8.69 -3.19
N ALA A 74 6.40 -9.23 -1.96
CA ALA A 74 5.75 -8.59 -0.81
C ALA A 74 6.31 -7.20 -0.52
N ILE A 75 7.63 -7.01 -0.64
CA ILE A 75 8.24 -5.67 -0.51
C ILE A 75 7.71 -4.70 -1.58
N ASN A 76 7.57 -5.16 -2.83
CA ASN A 76 7.03 -4.33 -3.91
C ASN A 76 5.57 -3.96 -3.67
N GLU A 77 4.76 -4.88 -3.15
CA GLU A 77 3.36 -4.62 -2.77
C GLU A 77 3.27 -3.56 -1.67
N ILE A 78 4.11 -3.67 -0.62
CA ILE A 78 4.16 -2.66 0.45
C ILE A 78 4.60 -1.31 -0.14
N LEU A 79 5.63 -1.29 -0.99
CA LEU A 79 6.07 -0.06 -1.66
C LEU A 79 4.96 0.57 -2.51
N ALA A 80 4.18 -0.23 -3.23
CA ALA A 80 3.02 0.24 -3.97
C ALA A 80 1.93 0.79 -3.05
N GLY A 81 1.67 0.13 -1.91
CA GLY A 81 0.74 0.62 -0.88
C GLY A 81 1.18 1.94 -0.21
N THR A 82 2.47 2.27 -0.29
CA THR A 82 3.05 3.54 0.18
C THR A 82 3.07 4.63 -0.90
N GLU A 83 2.26 4.51 -1.97
CA GLU A 83 2.11 5.55 -2.98
C GLU A 83 1.76 6.91 -2.33
N PRO A 84 2.38 8.03 -2.77
CA PRO A 84 2.13 9.32 -2.14
C PRO A 84 0.67 9.73 -2.32
N VAL A 85 0.01 10.03 -1.20
CA VAL A 85 -1.31 10.67 -1.22
C VAL A 85 -1.17 12.02 -1.90
N LYS A 86 -2.07 12.33 -2.86
CA LYS A 86 -2.05 13.63 -3.52
C LYS A 86 -2.50 14.73 -2.55
N ARG A 87 -1.95 15.93 -2.68
CA ARG A 87 -2.29 17.09 -1.84
C ARG A 87 -3.79 17.45 -1.91
N ASP A 88 -4.40 17.20 -3.05
CA ASP A 88 -5.78 17.49 -3.41
C ASP A 88 -6.65 16.24 -3.46
N THR A 89 -6.25 15.17 -2.75
CA THR A 89 -7.04 13.94 -2.67
C THR A 89 -8.47 14.28 -2.28
N PHE A 90 -9.42 13.76 -3.06
CA PHE A 90 -10.84 13.92 -2.77
C PHE A 90 -11.17 13.16 -1.49
N VAL A 91 -11.82 13.84 -0.55
CA VAL A 91 -12.32 13.24 0.68
C VAL A 91 -13.79 13.58 0.82
N GLU A 92 -14.61 12.57 1.06
CA GLU A 92 -16.01 12.75 1.43
C GLU A 92 -16.07 13.32 2.84
N TRP A 93 -16.81 14.42 3.02
CA TRP A 93 -16.97 15.07 4.32
C TRP A 93 -18.27 14.66 5.02
N HIS A 94 -19.21 14.09 4.26
CA HIS A 94 -20.44 13.48 4.74
C HIS A 94 -20.32 11.95 4.67
N LYS A 95 -19.56 11.37 5.60
CA LYS A 95 -19.80 9.95 5.90
C LYS A 95 -20.98 9.92 6.85
N GLU A 96 -22.18 9.66 6.34
CA GLU A 96 -23.19 9.03 7.19
C GLU A 96 -22.51 7.78 7.77
N PRO A 97 -22.61 7.53 9.09
CA PRO A 97 -22.09 6.30 9.65
C PRO A 97 -22.76 5.16 8.90
N GLN A 98 -22.03 4.56 7.96
CA GLN A 98 -22.43 3.28 7.43
C GLN A 98 -22.31 2.36 8.62
N ASP A 99 -23.45 1.88 9.10
CA ASP A 99 -23.53 0.82 10.08
C ASP A 99 -22.78 -0.37 9.49
N THR A 100 -21.48 -0.45 9.79
CA THR A 100 -20.62 -1.59 9.48
C THR A 100 -20.97 -2.72 10.46
N GLU A 101 -22.25 -3.12 10.46
CA GLU A 101 -22.77 -4.31 11.10
C GLU A 101 -22.77 -5.44 10.09
N SER A 102 -21.59 -6.00 9.84
CA SER A 102 -21.41 -7.42 9.50
C SER A 102 -19.93 -7.74 9.50
N ALA A 103 -19.41 -7.96 10.72
CA ALA A 103 -18.22 -8.77 10.88
C ALA A 103 -18.62 -10.21 10.55
N GLU A 104 -18.48 -10.60 9.27
CA GLU A 104 -18.46 -12.02 8.93
C GLU A 104 -17.34 -12.71 9.72
N PRO A 105 -17.57 -13.95 10.17
CA PRO A 105 -16.59 -14.68 10.98
C PRO A 105 -15.27 -14.79 10.21
N GLU A 106 -14.18 -14.39 10.88
CA GLU A 106 -12.81 -14.46 10.39
C GLU A 106 -12.46 -15.90 9.99
N PHE A 107 -12.71 -16.26 8.73
CA PHE A 107 -12.02 -17.39 8.12
C PHE A 107 -10.53 -17.08 8.20
N GLU A 108 -9.74 -18.01 8.73
CA GLU A 108 -8.28 -17.91 8.76
C GLU A 108 -7.79 -17.55 7.36
N SER A 109 -7.47 -16.28 7.17
CA SER A 109 -7.09 -15.77 5.86
C SER A 109 -5.83 -16.50 5.43
N PRO A 110 -5.75 -16.96 4.17
CA PRO A 110 -4.57 -17.63 3.67
C PRO A 110 -3.34 -16.76 3.96
N LEU A 111 -2.27 -17.40 4.46
CA LEU A 111 -1.02 -16.72 4.80
C LEU A 111 -0.57 -15.80 3.67
N THR A 112 -0.48 -14.51 3.96
CA THR A 112 -0.09 -13.52 2.95
C THR A 112 1.43 -13.48 2.84
N PRO A 113 1.99 -13.11 1.67
CA PRO A 113 3.42 -12.84 1.53
C PRO A 113 3.95 -11.82 2.54
N ARG A 114 3.12 -10.86 2.97
CA ARG A 114 3.43 -9.88 4.03
C ARG A 114 3.68 -10.55 5.38
N ASP A 115 2.91 -11.58 5.74
CA ASP A 115 3.10 -12.34 6.99
C ASP A 115 4.43 -13.08 7.00
N LEU A 116 4.78 -13.71 5.88
CA LEU A 116 6.07 -14.39 5.72
C LEU A 116 7.25 -13.41 5.79
N LEU A 117 7.09 -12.22 5.21
CA LEU A 117 8.09 -11.15 5.32
C LEU A 117 8.24 -10.66 6.77
N ARG A 118 7.14 -10.55 7.52
CA ARG A 118 7.17 -10.19 8.95
C ARG A 118 7.87 -11.24 9.79
N GLU A 119 7.69 -12.53 9.48
CA GLU A 119 8.45 -13.62 10.13
C GLU A 119 9.95 -13.57 9.81
N HIS A 120 10.34 -13.13 8.61
CA HIS A 120 11.74 -12.92 8.25
C HIS A 120 12.37 -11.73 8.99
N LEU A 121 11.57 -10.70 9.29
CA LEU A 121 12.02 -9.42 9.81
C LEU A 121 11.33 -9.06 11.14
N PRO A 122 11.27 -9.95 12.16
CA PRO A 122 10.33 -9.80 13.27
C PRO A 122 10.60 -8.58 14.16
N LYS A 123 11.83 -8.06 14.14
CA LYS A 123 12.27 -6.90 14.94
C LYS A 123 12.82 -5.77 14.08
N ASP A 124 12.56 -5.83 12.77
CA ASP A 124 13.06 -4.81 11.87
C ASP A 124 12.28 -3.50 12.08
N PRO A 125 12.96 -2.34 12.18
CA PRO A 125 12.31 -1.06 12.39
C PRO A 125 11.37 -0.64 11.24
N VAL A 126 11.42 -1.30 10.08
CA VAL A 126 10.52 -1.03 8.95
C VAL A 126 9.05 -1.15 9.34
N TRP A 127 8.69 -2.06 10.25
CA TRP A 127 7.29 -2.26 10.66
C TRP A 127 6.76 -1.08 11.46
N ASN A 128 7.52 -0.59 12.44
CA ASN A 128 7.15 0.58 13.22
C ASN A 128 7.04 1.83 12.31
N ARG A 129 7.93 1.96 11.33
CA ARG A 129 7.87 3.06 10.35
C ARG A 129 6.63 2.96 9.46
N LEU A 130 6.23 1.73 9.07
CA LEU A 130 5.04 1.51 8.26
C LEU A 130 3.76 1.83 9.04
N GLU A 131 3.68 1.41 10.31
CA GLU A 131 2.60 1.76 11.23
C GLU A 131 2.51 3.29 11.42
N GLU A 132 3.63 3.96 11.71
CA GLU A 132 3.70 5.43 11.80
C GLU A 132 3.24 6.12 10.50
N PHE A 133 3.62 5.58 9.33
CA PHE A 133 3.17 6.10 8.04
C PHE A 133 1.66 5.93 7.84
N GLU A 134 1.10 4.76 8.18
CA GLU A 134 -0.32 4.48 8.09
C GLU A 134 -1.13 5.41 9.01
N GLU A 135 -0.70 5.60 10.27
CA GLU A 135 -1.30 6.55 11.21
C GLU A 135 -1.29 7.99 10.68
N LEU A 136 -0.14 8.47 10.21
CA LEU A 136 -0.02 9.82 9.64
C LEU A 136 -0.83 9.99 8.36
N LYS A 137 -1.01 8.91 7.58
CA LYS A 137 -1.86 8.91 6.39
C LYS A 137 -3.32 9.13 6.78
N TYR A 138 -3.82 8.39 7.78
CA TYR A 138 -5.18 8.57 8.28
C TYR A 138 -5.37 9.95 8.91
N ASP A 139 -4.43 10.43 9.73
CA ASP A 139 -4.48 11.77 10.33
C ASP A 139 -4.52 12.89 9.27
N TYR A 140 -3.77 12.75 8.17
CA TYR A 140 -3.83 13.69 7.05
C TYR A 140 -5.19 13.66 6.34
N LEU A 141 -5.72 12.47 6.05
CA LEU A 141 -7.03 12.32 5.40
C LEU A 141 -8.17 12.87 6.27
N ASP A 142 -8.13 12.62 7.57
CA ASP A 142 -9.10 13.16 8.53
C ASP A 142 -9.02 14.70 8.61
N SER A 143 -7.82 15.26 8.47
CA SER A 143 -7.63 16.72 8.44
C SER A 143 -8.18 17.35 7.16
N LEU A 144 -8.05 16.67 6.01
CA LEU A 144 -8.68 17.08 4.76
C LEU A 144 -10.22 17.05 4.90
N ALA A 145 -10.78 15.99 5.49
CA ALA A 145 -12.21 15.87 5.76
C ALA A 145 -12.69 17.00 6.69
N SER A 146 -11.98 17.23 7.79
CA SER A 146 -12.27 18.27 8.77
C SER A 146 -12.22 19.68 8.16
N PHE A 147 -11.21 19.96 7.33
CA PHE A 147 -11.14 21.22 6.60
C PHE A 147 -12.33 21.39 5.64
N LYS A 148 -12.66 20.36 4.86
CA LYS A 148 -13.76 20.40 3.91
C LYS A 148 -15.11 20.62 4.60
N LYS A 149 -15.36 19.95 5.73
CA LYS A 149 -16.52 20.18 6.60
C LYS A 149 -16.56 21.62 7.12
N ALA A 150 -15.46 22.12 7.67
CA ALA A 150 -15.39 23.49 8.18
C ALA A 150 -15.63 24.54 7.06
N ALA A 151 -15.15 24.28 5.84
CA ALA A 151 -15.43 25.13 4.68
C ALA A 151 -16.91 25.11 4.30
N ALA A 152 -17.55 23.94 4.31
CA ALA A 152 -18.98 23.78 4.08
C ALA A 152 -19.81 24.55 5.12
N ASP A 153 -19.50 24.39 6.40
CA ASP A 153 -20.18 25.09 7.51
C ASP A 153 -20.05 26.62 7.38
N LYS A 154 -18.88 27.13 6.98
CA LYS A 154 -18.67 28.57 6.74
C LYS A 154 -19.48 29.08 5.56
N LEU A 155 -19.57 28.31 4.48
CA LEU A 155 -20.38 28.67 3.31
C LEU A 155 -21.88 28.70 3.66
N VAL A 156 -22.37 27.69 4.36
CA VAL A 156 -23.76 27.61 4.85
C VAL A 156 -24.06 28.78 5.80
N THR A 157 -23.20 29.03 6.78
CA THR A 157 -23.40 30.11 7.77
C THR A 157 -23.40 31.49 7.11
N ALA A 158 -22.48 31.75 6.19
CA ALA A 158 -22.37 33.08 5.56
C ALA A 158 -23.52 33.35 4.59
N THR A 159 -23.94 32.33 3.84
CA THR A 159 -25.00 32.48 2.83
C THR A 159 -26.40 32.29 3.40
N GLY A 160 -26.56 31.55 4.51
CA GLY A 160 -27.85 31.06 4.97
C GLY A 160 -28.45 29.98 4.06
N GLY A 161 -27.60 29.35 3.22
CA GLY A 161 -28.01 28.38 2.22
C GLY A 161 -27.90 26.93 2.68
N VAL A 162 -28.42 26.02 1.85
CA VAL A 162 -28.32 24.57 2.02
C VAL A 162 -27.64 23.98 0.80
N PHE A 163 -26.76 22.98 1.02
CA PHE A 163 -26.12 22.28 -0.09
C PHE A 163 -27.14 21.39 -0.82
N VAL A 164 -27.07 21.44 -2.15
CA VAL A 164 -27.84 20.61 -3.08
C VAL A 164 -26.87 19.88 -3.99
N ASP A 165 -27.30 18.72 -4.51
CA ASP A 165 -26.47 17.92 -5.41
C ASP A 165 -26.18 18.64 -6.75
N GLY A 166 -25.20 18.11 -7.49
CA GLY A 166 -24.81 18.63 -8.81
C GLY A 166 -25.90 18.52 -9.89
N ASN A 167 -26.91 17.67 -9.67
CA ASN A 167 -28.03 17.47 -10.59
C ASN A 167 -29.23 18.37 -10.26
N PHE A 168 -29.08 19.29 -9.30
CA PHE A 168 -30.15 20.19 -8.89
C PHE A 168 -30.60 21.04 -10.08
N ARG A 169 -31.85 20.83 -10.53
CA ARG A 169 -32.53 21.69 -11.48
C ARG A 169 -33.60 22.47 -10.75
N MET A 170 -33.69 23.75 -11.07
CA MET A 170 -34.62 24.67 -10.41
C MET A 170 -36.09 24.25 -10.54
N ASN A 171 -36.42 23.55 -11.64
CA ASN A 171 -37.76 23.07 -11.95
C ASN A 171 -37.98 21.59 -11.60
N ASP A 172 -37.10 20.97 -10.80
CA ASP A 172 -37.27 19.58 -10.40
C ASP A 172 -38.32 19.48 -9.27
N PRO A 173 -39.52 18.91 -9.52
CA PRO A 173 -40.58 18.83 -8.52
C PRO A 173 -40.25 17.89 -7.36
N LYS A 174 -39.20 17.05 -7.47
CA LYS A 174 -38.84 16.04 -6.46
C LYS A 174 -37.96 16.57 -5.32
N LYS A 175 -37.42 17.79 -5.41
CA LYS A 175 -36.55 18.38 -4.39
C LYS A 175 -37.25 19.54 -3.69
N ILE A 176 -37.96 19.23 -2.61
CA ILE A 176 -38.67 20.21 -1.78
C ILE A 176 -37.65 20.94 -0.90
N VAL A 177 -37.00 21.95 -1.48
CA VAL A 177 -36.24 22.97 -0.72
C VAL A 177 -37.06 24.25 -0.75
N PRO A 178 -37.38 24.86 0.40
CA PRO A 178 -38.12 26.13 0.46
C PRO A 178 -37.59 27.15 -0.56
N GLU A 179 -38.48 27.78 -1.33
CA GLU A 179 -38.10 28.72 -2.40
C GLU A 179 -37.23 29.90 -1.92
N LYS A 180 -37.33 30.24 -0.63
CA LYS A 180 -36.60 31.35 -0.01
C LYS A 180 -35.17 31.02 0.43
N LEU A 181 -34.78 29.75 0.44
CA LEU A 181 -33.44 29.34 0.86
C LEU A 181 -32.44 29.42 -0.30
N ILE A 182 -31.24 29.90 -0.01
CA ILE A 182 -30.12 29.85 -0.95
C ILE A 182 -29.71 28.39 -1.15
N LYS A 183 -29.56 27.97 -2.39
CA LYS A 183 -29.15 26.59 -2.73
C LYS A 183 -27.71 26.62 -3.20
N LEU A 184 -26.82 25.91 -2.52
CA LEU A 184 -25.39 25.83 -2.85
C LEU A 184 -25.12 24.51 -3.59
N VAL A 185 -24.59 24.54 -4.80
CA VAL A 185 -24.33 23.30 -5.56
C VAL A 185 -23.02 22.69 -5.07
N GLU A 186 -23.09 21.63 -4.27
CA GLU A 186 -21.94 21.09 -3.53
C GLU A 186 -20.76 20.71 -4.43
N PRO A 187 -20.94 19.90 -5.51
CA PRO A 187 -19.81 19.48 -6.34
C PRO A 187 -19.13 20.63 -7.08
N ASN A 188 -19.83 21.77 -7.22
CA ASN A 188 -19.31 22.93 -7.95
C ASN A 188 -18.70 23.97 -7.00
N LEU A 189 -19.36 24.30 -5.90
CA LEU A 189 -18.87 25.34 -4.99
C LEU A 189 -17.84 24.79 -4.02
N LEU A 190 -18.17 23.71 -3.30
CA LEU A 190 -17.34 23.20 -2.21
C LEU A 190 -16.06 22.56 -2.74
N GLU A 191 -16.13 21.76 -3.81
CA GLU A 191 -14.93 21.16 -4.41
C GLU A 191 -13.98 22.21 -4.99
N ARG A 192 -14.51 23.26 -5.62
CA ARG A 192 -13.68 24.35 -6.14
C ARG A 192 -13.05 25.16 -5.01
N ALA A 193 -13.83 25.47 -3.97
CA ALA A 193 -13.35 26.13 -2.78
C ALA A 193 -12.20 25.32 -2.13
N TYR A 194 -12.39 24.00 -2.01
CA TYR A 194 -11.39 23.08 -1.50
C TYR A 194 -10.12 23.08 -2.37
N GLN A 195 -10.23 22.76 -3.67
CA GLN A 195 -9.09 22.68 -4.59
C GLN A 195 -8.26 23.97 -4.61
N ILE A 196 -8.93 25.12 -4.69
CA ILE A 196 -8.24 26.42 -4.73
C ILE A 196 -7.57 26.71 -3.40
N THR A 197 -8.21 26.38 -2.28
CA THR A 197 -7.62 26.58 -0.96
C THR A 197 -6.41 25.68 -0.76
N ILE A 198 -6.50 24.40 -1.12
CA ILE A 198 -5.37 23.46 -1.11
C ILE A 198 -4.21 24.05 -1.93
N LYS A 199 -4.46 24.47 -3.17
CA LYS A 199 -3.42 25.10 -4.00
C LYS A 199 -2.78 26.30 -3.31
N LYS A 200 -3.56 27.24 -2.77
CA LYS A 200 -3.03 28.44 -2.08
C LYS A 200 -2.21 28.11 -0.83
N VAL A 201 -2.64 27.10 -0.08
CA VAL A 201 -1.98 26.70 1.17
C VAL A 201 -0.65 25.98 0.90
N PHE A 202 -0.57 25.19 -0.16
CA PHE A 202 0.67 24.49 -0.54
C PHE A 202 1.59 25.31 -1.45
N GLU A 203 1.07 26.31 -2.15
CA GLU A 203 1.82 27.19 -3.08
C GLU A 203 1.53 28.67 -2.76
N PRO A 204 2.03 29.18 -1.61
CA PRO A 204 1.87 30.58 -1.25
C PRO A 204 2.59 31.45 -2.28
N GLY A 205 1.84 32.29 -2.99
CA GLY A 205 2.35 33.13 -4.08
C GLY A 205 2.00 32.62 -5.49
N SER A 206 1.35 31.46 -5.63
CA SER A 206 0.68 31.14 -6.89
C SER A 206 -0.34 32.23 -7.22
N GLU A 207 -0.37 32.70 -8.48
CA GLU A 207 -1.35 33.69 -8.95
C GLU A 207 -2.73 33.28 -8.44
N SER A 208 -3.30 34.14 -7.58
CA SER A 208 -4.61 33.86 -7.04
C SER A 208 -5.56 33.80 -8.22
N VAL A 209 -6.18 32.64 -8.45
CA VAL A 209 -7.36 32.57 -9.30
C VAL A 209 -8.31 33.64 -8.76
N ASP A 210 -8.53 34.68 -9.55
CA ASP A 210 -9.35 35.79 -9.12
C ASP A 210 -10.79 35.28 -9.04
N PHE A 211 -11.24 35.04 -7.80
CA PHE A 211 -12.57 34.55 -7.54
C PHE A 211 -13.61 35.54 -8.04
N GLU A 212 -13.27 36.83 -8.03
CA GLU A 212 -14.17 37.90 -8.42
C GLU A 212 -14.47 37.84 -9.92
N GLU A 213 -13.45 37.60 -10.75
CA GLU A 213 -13.61 37.49 -12.20
C GLU A 213 -14.39 36.23 -12.60
N ARG A 214 -14.20 35.13 -11.87
CA ARG A 214 -14.82 33.84 -12.22
C ARG A 214 -16.26 33.69 -11.72
N LEU A 215 -16.64 34.34 -10.63
CA LEU A 215 -18.02 34.31 -10.14
C LEU A 215 -18.87 35.33 -10.89
N LYS A 216 -19.61 34.86 -11.90
CA LYS A 216 -20.52 35.68 -12.71
C LYS A 216 -21.95 35.62 -12.15
N LEU A 217 -22.69 36.73 -12.32
CA LEU A 217 -24.08 36.86 -11.91
C LEU A 217 -25.00 36.66 -13.11
N PHE A 218 -26.03 35.82 -12.96
CA PHE A 218 -27.08 35.59 -13.95
C PHE A 218 -28.43 35.98 -13.32
N LYS A 219 -28.74 37.28 -13.38
CA LYS A 219 -29.87 37.90 -12.66
C LYS A 219 -31.24 37.43 -13.17
N ASP A 220 -31.32 37.10 -14.45
CA ASP A 220 -32.52 36.54 -15.10
C ASP A 220 -32.91 35.17 -14.54
N GLN A 221 -31.92 34.37 -14.16
CA GLN A 221 -32.09 33.03 -13.61
C GLN A 221 -32.02 32.98 -12.09
N GLY A 222 -31.56 34.07 -11.47
CA GLY A 222 -31.27 34.16 -10.04
C GLY A 222 -30.12 33.26 -9.61
N GLU A 223 -29.10 33.13 -10.47
CA GLU A 223 -27.99 32.21 -10.30
C GLU A 223 -26.66 32.95 -10.12
N VAL A 224 -25.79 32.36 -9.31
CA VAL A 224 -24.37 32.66 -9.26
C VAL A 224 -23.65 31.48 -9.91
N ARG A 225 -22.84 31.75 -10.93
CA ARG A 225 -22.10 30.74 -11.67
C ARG A 225 -20.60 30.94 -11.58
N TRP A 226 -19.86 29.84 -11.61
CA TRP A 226 -18.43 29.81 -11.85
C TRP A 226 -18.18 29.70 -13.36
N GLY A 227 -17.72 30.80 -13.97
CA GLY A 227 -17.67 30.94 -15.41
C GLY A 227 -19.07 30.93 -16.02
N GLU A 228 -19.21 30.27 -17.17
CA GLU A 228 -20.48 30.23 -17.92
C GLU A 228 -21.28 28.93 -17.69
N ALA A 229 -20.60 27.86 -17.29
CA ALA A 229 -21.16 26.51 -17.31
C ALA A 229 -21.58 25.98 -15.92
N SER A 230 -20.94 26.40 -14.84
CA SER A 230 -21.10 25.74 -13.54
C SER A 230 -21.90 26.60 -12.56
N VAL A 231 -23.14 26.23 -12.26
CA VAL A 231 -23.94 26.87 -11.21
C VAL A 231 -23.32 26.56 -9.85
N VAL A 232 -23.01 27.60 -9.06
CA VAL A 232 -22.48 27.44 -7.69
C VAL A 232 -23.51 27.75 -6.63
N ALA A 233 -24.43 28.68 -6.91
CA ALA A 233 -25.52 29.00 -6.01
C ALA A 233 -26.76 29.51 -6.76
N VAL A 234 -27.93 29.32 -6.17
CA VAL A 234 -29.21 29.86 -6.64
C VAL A 234 -29.81 30.74 -5.54
N CYS A 235 -29.95 32.05 -5.81
CA CYS A 235 -30.24 33.09 -4.82
C CYS A 235 -31.16 34.20 -5.42
N ARG A 236 -32.43 33.89 -5.74
CA ARG A 236 -33.36 34.84 -6.41
C ARG A 236 -33.54 36.16 -5.64
N GLY A 237 -33.25 37.28 -6.30
CA GLY A 237 -33.38 38.63 -5.77
C GLY A 237 -32.30 39.02 -4.76
N GLY A 238 -31.30 38.17 -4.53
CA GLY A 238 -30.21 38.36 -3.57
C GLY A 238 -28.85 37.97 -4.13
N GLU A 239 -28.68 37.88 -5.44
CA GLU A 239 -27.53 37.29 -6.13
C GLU A 239 -26.23 38.05 -5.81
N GLU A 240 -26.27 39.38 -5.76
CA GLU A 240 -25.12 40.22 -5.41
C GLU A 240 -24.68 40.02 -3.95
N SER A 241 -25.65 39.94 -3.03
CA SER A 241 -25.37 39.62 -1.62
C SER A 241 -24.82 38.20 -1.48
N CYS A 242 -25.39 37.25 -2.22
CA CYS A 242 -24.96 35.85 -2.26
C CYS A 242 -23.51 35.73 -2.74
N ARG A 243 -23.17 36.36 -3.88
CA ARG A 243 -21.82 36.41 -4.45
C ARG A 243 -20.82 37.03 -3.49
N SER A 244 -21.12 38.19 -2.92
CA SER A 244 -20.20 38.87 -2.00
C SER A 244 -19.93 38.05 -0.71
N ARG A 245 -20.96 37.38 -0.17
CA ARG A 245 -20.81 36.44 0.95
C ARG A 245 -19.95 35.23 0.60
N ILE A 246 -20.17 34.61 -0.57
CA ILE A 246 -19.35 33.49 -1.07
C ILE A 246 -17.89 33.95 -1.21
N LEU A 247 -17.64 35.07 -1.87
CA LEU A 247 -16.29 35.64 -2.05
C LEU A 247 -15.60 35.91 -0.70
N SER A 248 -16.34 36.45 0.27
CA SER A 248 -15.82 36.70 1.62
C SER A 248 -15.40 35.42 2.34
N VAL A 249 -16.12 34.30 2.12
CA VAL A 249 -15.72 33.01 2.67
C VAL A 249 -14.49 32.48 1.95
N LEU A 250 -14.52 32.45 0.61
CA LEU A 250 -13.44 31.91 -0.22
C LEU A 250 -12.08 32.59 0.03
N SER A 251 -12.07 33.90 0.29
CA SER A 251 -10.84 34.63 0.63
C SER A 251 -10.29 34.27 2.01
N LYS A 252 -11.16 33.84 2.95
CA LYS A 252 -10.79 33.48 4.33
C LYS A 252 -10.40 32.01 4.49
N LEU A 253 -10.86 31.11 3.62
CA LEU A 253 -10.60 29.66 3.74
C LEU A 253 -9.09 29.31 3.90
N PRO A 254 -8.15 29.87 3.13
CA PRO A 254 -6.72 29.57 3.30
C PRO A 254 -6.15 29.97 4.66
N SER A 255 -6.82 30.92 5.34
CA SER A 255 -6.38 31.44 6.64
C SER A 255 -6.99 30.68 7.82
N MET A 256 -7.91 29.73 7.57
CA MET A 256 -8.52 28.90 8.61
C MET A 256 -7.48 28.01 9.31
N ALA A 257 -7.71 27.73 10.58
CA ALA A 257 -6.79 26.93 11.39
C ALA A 257 -6.64 25.51 10.82
N GLU A 258 -7.73 24.93 10.33
CA GLU A 258 -7.77 23.61 9.68
C GLU A 258 -6.90 23.60 8.42
N ALA A 259 -7.06 24.61 7.55
CA ALA A 259 -6.29 24.75 6.32
C ALA A 259 -4.78 24.92 6.61
N LYS A 260 -4.41 25.80 7.55
CA LYS A 260 -3.01 26.05 7.94
C LYS A 260 -2.28 24.83 8.48
N LYS A 261 -2.99 23.85 9.04
CA LYS A 261 -2.40 22.60 9.55
C LYS A 261 -2.02 21.62 8.43
N LEU A 262 -2.66 21.72 7.26
CA LEU A 262 -2.51 20.73 6.17
C LEU A 262 -1.07 20.59 5.65
N PRO A 263 -0.30 21.67 5.39
CA PRO A 263 1.09 21.53 4.95
C PRO A 263 1.96 20.80 5.97
N GLY A 264 1.78 21.09 7.26
CA GLY A 264 2.51 20.43 8.34
C GLY A 264 2.26 18.93 8.35
N LYS A 265 0.98 18.53 8.34
CA LYS A 265 0.59 17.11 8.34
C LYS A 265 1.05 16.38 7.07
N PHE A 266 0.91 17.02 5.91
CA PHE A 266 1.40 16.46 4.64
C PHE A 266 2.93 16.28 4.64
N ASN A 267 3.69 17.25 5.15
CA ASN A 267 5.15 17.15 5.23
C ASN A 267 5.58 16.04 6.19
N SER A 268 4.91 15.88 7.33
CA SER A 268 5.13 14.76 8.25
C SER A 268 4.86 13.41 7.56
N LEU A 269 3.74 13.29 6.85
CA LEU A 269 3.40 12.11 6.05
C LEU A 269 4.48 11.79 5.00
N MET A 270 4.91 12.78 4.21
CA MET A 270 5.94 12.60 3.18
C MET A 270 7.32 12.25 3.76
N THR A 271 7.64 12.79 4.94
CA THR A 271 8.86 12.44 5.67
C THR A 271 8.81 10.99 6.15
N SER A 272 7.71 10.58 6.77
CA SER A 272 7.51 9.19 7.22
C SER A 272 7.54 8.21 6.04
N ARG A 273 6.83 8.53 4.95
CA ARG A 273 6.89 7.78 3.69
C ARG A 273 8.32 7.56 3.21
N SER A 274 9.13 8.61 3.19
CA SER A 274 10.52 8.53 2.73
C SER A 274 11.35 7.58 3.61
N LYS A 275 11.13 7.58 4.94
CA LYS A 275 11.77 6.63 5.85
C LYS A 275 11.38 5.18 5.57
N VAL A 276 10.10 4.91 5.25
CA VAL A 276 9.59 3.59 4.88
C VAL A 276 10.17 3.13 3.55
N VAL A 277 10.08 3.98 2.52
CA VAL A 277 10.59 3.67 1.18
C VAL A 277 12.09 3.39 1.22
N ASN A 278 12.87 4.18 1.96
CA ASN A 278 14.31 3.95 2.11
C ASN A 278 14.59 2.62 2.80
N ALA A 279 13.91 2.30 3.92
CA ALA A 279 14.07 1.03 4.62
C ALA A 279 13.75 -0.18 3.73
N LEU A 280 12.62 -0.14 3.03
CA LEU A 280 12.20 -1.21 2.12
C LEU A 280 13.15 -1.34 0.93
N SER A 281 13.68 -0.22 0.43
CA SER A 281 14.66 -0.23 -0.66
C SER A 281 16.00 -0.82 -0.21
N GLU A 282 16.47 -0.51 1.01
CA GLU A 282 17.67 -1.11 1.61
C GLU A 282 17.52 -2.64 1.73
N ILE A 283 16.38 -3.12 2.25
CA ILE A 283 16.09 -4.55 2.33
C ILE A 283 16.06 -5.18 0.93
N LYS A 284 15.43 -4.51 -0.04
CA LYS A 284 15.30 -4.99 -1.42
C LYS A 284 16.63 -5.06 -2.17
N LEU A 285 17.55 -4.11 -1.92
CA LEU A 285 18.90 -4.08 -2.50
C LEU A 285 19.78 -5.21 -1.96
N GLY A 286 19.43 -5.76 -0.79
CA GLY A 286 20.03 -7.00 -0.30
C GLY A 286 19.86 -8.13 -1.31
N LEU A 287 20.94 -8.88 -1.55
CA LEU A 287 20.89 -10.08 -2.40
C LEU A 287 19.86 -11.08 -1.87
N PHE A 288 19.76 -11.19 -0.54
CA PHE A 288 18.91 -12.10 0.20
C PHE A 288 18.25 -11.39 1.40
N ILE A 289 16.98 -11.69 1.65
CA ILE A 289 16.24 -11.21 2.82
C ILE A 289 16.54 -12.16 3.97
N SER A 290 17.26 -11.65 4.98
CA SER A 290 17.72 -12.42 6.14
C SER A 290 16.55 -12.93 7.01
N GLY A 291 16.86 -13.81 7.96
CA GLY A 291 15.87 -14.42 8.86
C GLY A 291 15.26 -15.73 8.34
N GLU A 292 14.29 -16.25 9.09
CA GLU A 292 13.63 -17.52 8.79
C GLU A 292 12.13 -17.45 9.08
N CYS A 293 11.30 -17.73 8.07
CA CYS A 293 9.89 -17.99 8.28
C CYS A 293 9.59 -19.50 8.39
N ARG A 294 8.32 -19.82 8.63
CA ARG A 294 7.79 -21.20 8.64
C ARG A 294 8.04 -21.97 7.33
N VAL A 295 8.15 -21.29 6.19
CA VAL A 295 8.47 -21.93 4.90
C VAL A 295 9.95 -22.31 4.87
N CYS A 296 10.85 -21.39 5.22
CA CYS A 296 12.29 -21.66 5.37
C CYS A 296 12.55 -22.82 6.34
N ARG A 297 11.87 -22.85 7.49
CA ARG A 297 11.98 -23.93 8.48
C ARG A 297 11.53 -25.28 7.91
N ARG A 298 10.44 -25.31 7.14
CA ARG A 298 9.98 -26.52 6.46
C ARG A 298 10.98 -27.01 5.41
N LEU A 299 11.50 -26.11 4.57
CA LEU A 299 12.49 -26.43 3.53
C LEU A 299 13.82 -26.94 4.12
N LYS A 300 14.26 -26.38 5.25
CA LYS A 300 15.46 -26.86 5.97
C LYS A 300 15.19 -28.18 6.71
N GLY A 301 14.01 -28.31 7.32
CA GLY A 301 13.60 -29.49 8.09
C GLY A 301 13.29 -30.72 7.24
N SER A 302 12.86 -30.55 5.99
CA SER A 302 12.66 -31.65 5.04
C SER A 302 13.95 -32.35 4.60
N GLY A 303 15.12 -31.80 4.94
CA GLY A 303 16.42 -32.45 4.80
C GLY A 303 16.87 -33.24 6.03
N GLY A 304 16.09 -33.27 7.11
CA GLY A 304 16.33 -34.11 8.27
C GLY A 304 16.14 -35.58 7.90
N ARG A 305 17.17 -36.39 8.10
CA ARG A 305 17.21 -37.83 7.76
C ARG A 305 15.93 -38.57 8.21
N PRO A 306 15.38 -39.49 7.39
CA PRO A 306 14.53 -40.56 7.90
C PRO A 306 15.30 -41.47 8.88
#